data_AF-A0A9Q4G945-F1
#
_entry.id   AF-A0A9Q4G945-F1
#
_cell.length_a   1.000
_cell.length_b   1.000
_cell.length_c   1.000
_cell.angle_alpha   90.00
_cell.angle_beta   90.00
_cell.angle_gamma   90.00
#
_symmetry.space_group_name_H-M   'P 1'
#
loop_
_entity.id
_entity.type
_entity.pdbx_description
1 polymer ?
#
loop_
_entity_poly.entity_id
_entity_poly.type
_entity_poly.pdbx_seq_one_letter_code
_entity_poly.pdbx_strand_id
1 'polypeptide(L)'
;MSDDKMTVGLDLKNSTAADTMIPSSHLSEPKEKIRVLCWSDVDRSLLQIGREEAFIAKKEAELNKRIQLLTENMQTVTEKSRNNIQLHTDAIKVFCMKNKDDFKTVKSKSFSYGEVGFRSLPGKVMLLSKKFNWDITVKLMREAFGKKYIRVILELNKEKILEAVQRKRRPLDPEKLIQCGIKIQKGERFFLQAKWEEIQKEEA
;
A
#
# COMPACT_ATOMS: atom_id res chain seq x y z
N MET A 1 -8.42 30.97 -57.35
CA MET A 1 -9.89 30.99 -57.17
C MET A 1 -10.32 29.57 -56.94
N SER A 2 -10.82 29.12 -55.81
CA SER A 2 -11.01 29.73 -54.50
C SER A 2 -10.99 28.56 -53.52
N ASP A 3 -10.38 28.81 -52.36
CA ASP A 3 -10.39 27.95 -51.19
C ASP A 3 -11.81 27.57 -50.77
N ASP A 4 -12.03 26.30 -50.40
CA ASP A 4 -13.13 25.96 -49.51
C ASP A 4 -12.65 24.99 -48.43
N LYS A 5 -12.35 25.57 -47.26
CA LYS A 5 -11.93 24.87 -46.05
C LYS A 5 -13.18 24.36 -45.34
N MET A 6 -13.50 23.07 -45.51
CA MET A 6 -14.43 22.40 -44.60
C MET A 6 -13.80 22.29 -43.21
N THR A 7 -14.19 23.22 -42.35
CA THR A 7 -13.88 23.23 -40.93
C THR A 7 -14.86 22.28 -40.25
N VAL A 8 -14.41 21.08 -39.88
CA VAL A 8 -15.20 20.16 -39.05
C VAL A 8 -15.07 20.65 -37.61
N GLY A 9 -16.04 21.45 -37.19
CA GLY A 9 -16.20 21.90 -35.82
C GLY A 9 -16.47 20.71 -34.90
N LEU A 10 -15.57 20.50 -33.93
CA LEU A 10 -15.81 19.63 -32.79
C LEU A 10 -16.86 20.31 -31.89
N ASP A 11 -18.13 19.93 -32.06
CA ASP A 11 -19.21 20.24 -31.13
C ASP A 11 -19.03 19.42 -29.84
N LEU A 12 -18.11 19.88 -28.99
CA LEU A 12 -18.00 19.52 -27.59
C LEU A 12 -19.05 20.29 -26.79
N LYS A 13 -20.33 19.91 -26.89
CA LYS A 13 -21.34 20.33 -25.91
C LYS A 13 -22.30 19.19 -25.59
N ASN A 14 -22.42 18.97 -24.28
CA ASN A 14 -23.46 18.22 -23.56
C ASN A 14 -23.27 16.71 -23.40
N SER A 15 -22.48 16.36 -22.38
CA SER A 15 -22.80 15.21 -21.53
C SER A 15 -22.33 15.53 -20.11
N THR A 16 -23.19 16.24 -19.37
CA THR A 16 -23.33 16.23 -17.90
C THR A 16 -22.02 16.06 -17.10
N ALA A 17 -21.22 17.13 -17.07
CA ALA A 17 -20.23 17.38 -16.02
C ALA A 17 -20.94 17.90 -14.75
N ALA A 18 -21.90 17.13 -14.25
CA ALA A 18 -22.67 17.43 -13.05
C ALA A 18 -22.58 16.26 -12.07
N ASP A 19 -21.36 15.90 -11.64
CA ASP A 19 -21.22 15.07 -10.43
C ASP A 19 -19.82 15.07 -9.78
N THR A 20 -19.08 16.18 -9.90
CA THR A 20 -17.84 16.39 -9.14
C THR A 20 -17.77 17.81 -8.58
N MET A 21 -18.87 18.28 -8.00
CA MET A 21 -18.76 19.18 -6.88
C MET A 21 -18.69 18.31 -5.64
N ILE A 22 -17.48 18.06 -5.13
CA ILE A 22 -17.36 17.86 -3.68
C ILE A 22 -17.78 19.22 -3.12
N PRO A 23 -18.95 19.36 -2.47
CA PRO A 23 -19.20 20.58 -1.75
C PRO A 23 -18.10 20.62 -0.70
N SER A 24 -17.26 21.66 -0.71
CA SER A 24 -16.54 22.08 0.49
C SER A 24 -17.59 22.56 1.50
N SER A 25 -18.46 21.65 1.95
CA SER A 25 -19.36 21.87 3.05
C SER A 25 -18.49 21.86 4.29
N HIS A 26 -18.30 23.05 4.83
CA HIS A 26 -17.94 23.33 6.21
C HIS A 26 -17.60 22.09 7.04
N LEU A 27 -16.31 21.90 7.32
CA LEU A 27 -15.90 21.30 8.59
C LEU A 27 -16.43 22.25 9.67
N SER A 28 -17.71 22.12 10.03
CA SER A 28 -18.28 22.86 11.13
C SER A 28 -17.58 22.36 12.37
N GLU A 29 -16.69 23.17 12.93
CA GLU A 29 -16.16 22.93 14.27
C GLU A 29 -17.33 22.60 15.20
N PRO A 30 -17.18 21.62 16.11
CA PRO A 30 -18.24 21.28 17.05
C PRO A 30 -18.66 22.54 17.80
N LYS A 31 -19.91 22.97 17.57
CA LYS A 31 -20.43 24.27 18.03
C LYS A 31 -20.57 24.36 19.56
N GLU A 32 -20.42 23.25 20.28
CA GLU A 32 -20.62 23.18 21.72
C GLU A 32 -19.40 22.65 22.46
N LYS A 33 -19.01 23.34 23.53
CA LYS A 33 -17.98 22.88 24.47
C LYS A 33 -18.60 21.83 25.40
N ILE A 34 -18.31 20.56 25.15
CA ILE A 34 -18.72 19.45 26.02
C ILE A 34 -18.00 19.58 27.37
N ARG A 35 -18.76 19.53 28.47
CA ARG A 35 -18.24 19.49 29.84
C ARG A 35 -18.74 18.22 30.53
N VAL A 36 -17.83 17.49 31.16
CA VAL A 36 -18.12 16.25 31.90
C VAL A 36 -17.93 16.57 33.38
N LEU A 37 -19.02 16.60 34.15
CA LEU A 37 -19.00 17.02 35.55
C LEU A 37 -19.21 15.84 36.51
N CYS A 38 -19.85 14.76 36.04
CA CYS A 38 -20.11 13.57 36.83
C CYS A 38 -19.95 12.27 36.01
N TRP A 39 -19.94 11.13 36.70
CA TRP A 39 -19.83 9.81 36.05
C TRP A 39 -20.94 9.51 35.05
N SER A 40 -22.14 10.04 35.27
CA SER A 40 -23.24 9.91 34.29
C SER A 40 -22.94 10.68 32.99
N ASP A 41 -22.21 11.80 33.05
CA ASP A 41 -21.79 12.53 31.85
C ASP A 41 -20.70 11.78 31.09
N VAL A 42 -19.83 11.04 31.80
CA VAL A 42 -18.83 10.14 31.18
C VAL A 42 -19.54 9.05 30.40
N ASP A 43 -20.53 8.38 31.00
CA ASP A 43 -21.30 7.31 30.36
C ASP A 43 -22.07 7.82 29.14
N ARG A 44 -22.72 8.99 29.24
CA ARG A 44 -23.37 9.64 28.10
C ARG A 44 -22.38 9.99 26.98
N SER A 45 -21.18 10.45 27.34
CA SER A 45 -20.14 10.77 26.37
C SER A 45 -19.60 9.50 25.69
N LEU A 46 -19.44 8.40 26.43
CA LEU A 46 -19.07 7.09 25.90
C LEU A 46 -20.10 6.56 24.91
N LEU A 47 -21.39 6.69 25.23
CA LEU A 47 -22.47 6.32 24.32
C LEU A 47 -22.43 7.15 23.03
N GLN A 48 -22.24 8.46 23.14
CA GLN A 48 -22.13 9.32 21.96
C GLN A 48 -20.92 8.94 21.11
N ILE A 49 -19.75 8.75 21.72
CA ILE A 49 -18.54 8.30 21.02
C ILE A 49 -18.82 6.97 20.30
N GLY A 50 -19.45 6.01 20.97
CA GLY A 50 -19.78 4.72 20.37
C GLY A 50 -20.73 4.83 19.17
N ARG A 51 -21.71 5.73 19.22
CA ARG A 51 -22.59 6.02 18.07
C ARG A 51 -21.86 6.64 16.90
N GLU A 52 -20.98 7.62 17.16
CA GLU A 52 -20.16 8.24 16.11
C GLU A 52 -19.20 7.23 15.49
N GLU A 53 -18.52 6.40 16.30
CA GLU A 53 -17.65 5.30 15.84
C GLU A 53 -18.43 4.31 14.97
N ALA A 54 -19.64 3.92 15.40
CA ALA A 54 -20.52 3.05 14.62
C ALA A 54 -20.95 3.67 13.28
N PHE A 55 -21.28 4.96 13.29
CA PHE A 55 -21.64 5.71 12.09
C PHE A 55 -20.47 5.80 11.10
N ILE A 56 -19.27 6.12 11.59
CA ILE A 56 -18.03 6.16 10.80
C ILE A 56 -17.78 4.79 10.18
N ALA A 57 -17.80 3.72 10.98
CA ALA A 57 -17.57 2.35 10.50
C ALA A 57 -18.57 1.96 9.40
N LYS A 58 -19.85 2.32 9.55
CA LYS A 58 -20.88 2.09 8.52
C LYS A 58 -20.58 2.86 7.23
N LYS A 59 -20.21 4.14 7.33
CA LYS A 59 -19.88 4.97 6.16
C LYS A 59 -18.62 4.51 5.44
N GLU A 60 -17.60 4.09 6.18
CA GLU A 60 -16.40 3.48 5.61
C GLU A 60 -16.73 2.16 4.91
N ALA A 61 -17.60 1.32 5.47
CA ALA A 61 -18.06 0.09 4.82
C ALA A 61 -18.84 0.39 3.52
N GLU A 62 -19.73 1.38 3.52
CA GLU A 62 -20.45 1.84 2.31
C GLU A 62 -19.46 2.35 1.24
N LEU A 63 -18.46 3.15 1.65
CA LEU A 63 -17.42 3.65 0.76
C LEU A 63 -16.59 2.51 0.15
N ASN A 64 -16.14 1.57 0.98
CA ASN A 64 -15.35 0.43 0.53
C ASN A 64 -16.13 -0.42 -0.49
N LYS A 65 -17.44 -0.64 -0.26
CA LYS A 65 -18.31 -1.30 -1.25
C LYS A 65 -18.35 -0.53 -2.57
N ARG A 66 -18.46 0.79 -2.54
CA ARG A 66 -18.47 1.62 -3.76
C ARG A 66 -17.14 1.56 -4.51
N ILE A 67 -16.01 1.61 -3.79
CA ILE A 67 -14.66 1.46 -4.37
C ILE A 67 -14.52 0.10 -5.04
N GLN A 68 -14.99 -0.96 -4.38
CA GLN A 68 -14.97 -2.31 -4.94
C GLN A 68 -15.78 -2.40 -6.24
N LEU A 69 -17.05 -1.97 -6.22
CA LEU A 69 -17.90 -1.99 -7.42
C LEU A 69 -17.30 -1.18 -8.57
N LEU A 70 -16.76 0.01 -8.28
CA LEU A 70 -16.09 0.83 -9.30
C LEU A 70 -14.86 0.11 -9.87
N THR A 71 -14.07 -0.54 -9.01
CA THR A 71 -12.89 -1.29 -9.43
C THR A 71 -13.26 -2.46 -10.31
N GLU A 72 -14.27 -3.25 -9.94
CA GLU A 72 -14.77 -4.38 -10.73
C GLU A 72 -15.28 -3.92 -12.10
N ASN A 73 -16.12 -2.89 -12.14
CA ASN A 73 -16.63 -2.32 -13.39
C ASN A 73 -15.49 -1.86 -14.32
N MET A 74 -14.51 -1.14 -13.77
CA MET A 74 -13.37 -0.66 -14.56
C MET A 74 -12.47 -1.80 -15.02
N GLN A 75 -12.33 -2.87 -14.24
CA GLN A 75 -11.62 -4.08 -14.67
C GLN A 75 -12.33 -4.72 -15.85
N THR A 76 -13.65 -4.91 -15.81
CA THR A 76 -14.44 -5.47 -16.92
C THR A 76 -14.34 -4.62 -18.19
N VAL A 77 -14.49 -3.28 -18.07
CA VAL A 77 -14.39 -2.37 -19.23
C VAL A 77 -12.99 -2.40 -19.86
N THR A 78 -11.93 -2.54 -19.03
CA THR A 78 -10.54 -2.54 -19.52
C THR A 78 -10.01 -3.91 -19.93
N GLU A 79 -10.71 -5.00 -19.58
CA GLU A 79 -10.28 -6.37 -19.82
C GLU A 79 -10.04 -6.65 -21.32
N LYS A 80 -11.00 -6.28 -22.18
CA LYS A 80 -10.86 -6.46 -23.63
C LYS A 80 -9.63 -5.75 -24.18
N SER A 81 -9.39 -4.51 -23.78
CA SER A 81 -8.24 -3.73 -24.23
C SER A 81 -6.91 -4.33 -23.74
N ARG A 82 -6.86 -4.81 -22.48
CA ARG A 82 -5.69 -5.51 -21.94
C ARG A 82 -5.40 -6.80 -22.69
N ASN A 83 -6.44 -7.59 -22.98
CA ASN A 83 -6.32 -8.82 -23.75
C ASN A 83 -5.83 -8.55 -25.18
N ASN A 84 -6.36 -7.52 -25.84
CA ASN A 84 -5.90 -7.12 -27.17
C ASN A 84 -4.43 -6.69 -27.16
N ILE A 85 -4.00 -5.89 -26.17
CA ILE A 85 -2.58 -5.50 -26.01
C ILE A 85 -1.72 -6.75 -25.86
N GLN A 86 -2.13 -7.70 -25.02
CA GLN A 86 -1.39 -8.94 -24.80
C GLN A 86 -1.31 -9.79 -26.07
N LEU A 87 -2.42 -9.97 -26.79
CA LEU A 87 -2.46 -10.71 -28.06
C LEU A 87 -1.52 -10.11 -29.11
N HIS A 88 -1.56 -8.79 -29.30
CA HIS A 88 -0.65 -8.10 -30.21
C HIS A 88 0.81 -8.22 -29.75
N THR A 89 1.06 -8.08 -28.45
CA THR A 89 2.41 -8.23 -27.87
C THR A 89 2.97 -9.62 -28.12
N ASP A 90 2.18 -10.67 -27.90
CA ASP A 90 2.58 -12.05 -28.12
C ASP A 90 2.81 -12.37 -29.61
N ALA A 91 1.95 -11.85 -30.50
CA ALA A 91 2.16 -11.99 -31.94
C ALA A 91 3.47 -11.33 -32.40
N ILE A 92 3.74 -10.10 -31.96
CA ILE A 92 5.00 -9.38 -32.24
C ILE A 92 6.18 -10.18 -31.66
N LYS A 93 6.06 -10.67 -30.43
CA LYS A 93 7.12 -11.46 -29.78
C LYS A 93 7.44 -12.74 -30.55
N VAL A 94 6.42 -13.50 -30.95
CA VAL A 94 6.60 -14.73 -31.75
C VAL A 94 7.28 -14.41 -33.08
N PHE A 95 6.87 -13.33 -33.74
CA PHE A 95 7.49 -12.88 -34.98
C PHE A 95 8.97 -12.50 -34.78
N CYS A 96 9.29 -11.65 -33.79
CA CYS A 96 10.66 -11.24 -33.50
C CYS A 96 11.54 -12.41 -33.03
N MET A 97 10.99 -13.39 -32.32
CA MET A 97 11.71 -14.60 -31.92
C MET A 97 12.07 -15.50 -33.11
N LYS A 98 11.16 -15.65 -34.08
CA LYS A 98 11.42 -16.42 -35.32
C LYS A 98 12.46 -15.73 -36.20
N ASN A 99 12.47 -14.40 -36.22
CA ASN A 99 13.39 -13.57 -37.00
C ASN A 99 14.51 -12.97 -36.13
N LYS A 100 15.00 -13.71 -35.13
CA LYS A 100 16.01 -13.19 -34.19
C LYS A 100 17.31 -12.79 -34.88
N ASP A 101 17.62 -13.40 -36.01
CA ASP A 101 18.81 -13.14 -36.80
C ASP A 101 18.90 -11.70 -37.31
N ASP A 102 17.76 -11.05 -37.55
CA ASP A 102 17.67 -9.63 -37.90
C ASP A 102 18.20 -8.69 -36.81
N PHE A 103 18.34 -9.17 -35.58
CA PHE A 103 18.78 -8.39 -34.42
C PHE A 103 20.24 -8.69 -34.02
N LYS A 104 20.98 -9.47 -34.81
CA LYS A 104 22.40 -9.79 -34.54
C LYS A 104 23.31 -8.56 -34.67
N THR A 105 23.03 -7.70 -35.66
CA THR A 105 23.82 -6.48 -35.93
C THR A 105 23.24 -5.25 -35.27
N VAL A 106 21.91 -5.16 -35.13
CA VAL A 106 21.20 -4.03 -34.53
C VAL A 106 20.32 -4.54 -33.40
N LYS A 107 20.49 -4.00 -32.18
CA LYS A 107 19.77 -4.51 -30.98
C LYS A 107 18.26 -4.23 -31.01
N SER A 108 17.83 -3.31 -31.85
CA SER A 108 16.44 -2.90 -31.98
C SER A 108 16.13 -2.31 -33.36
N LYS A 109 14.84 -2.29 -33.71
CA LYS A 109 14.29 -1.71 -34.94
C LYS A 109 13.20 -0.72 -34.56
N SER A 110 13.30 0.48 -35.13
CA SER A 110 12.33 1.57 -34.92
C SER A 110 11.26 1.57 -36.01
N PHE A 111 10.03 1.90 -35.63
CA PHE A 111 8.85 2.04 -36.47
C PHE A 111 8.11 3.34 -36.13
N SER A 112 7.11 3.71 -36.95
CA SER A 112 6.35 4.95 -36.77
C SER A 112 5.66 5.11 -35.41
N TYR A 113 5.30 4.00 -34.74
CA TYR A 113 4.54 4.01 -33.49
C TYR A 113 5.26 3.33 -32.31
N GLY A 114 6.53 2.95 -32.48
CA GLY A 114 7.28 2.29 -31.41
C GLY A 114 8.53 1.59 -31.90
N GLU A 115 9.16 0.85 -30.99
CA GLU A 115 10.42 0.16 -31.22
C GLU A 115 10.32 -1.26 -30.68
N VAL A 116 10.92 -2.22 -31.38
CA VAL A 116 11.06 -3.61 -30.90
C VAL A 116 12.54 -3.97 -30.88
N GLY A 117 12.95 -4.79 -29.91
CA GLY A 117 14.34 -5.18 -29.80
C GLY A 117 14.61 -6.13 -28.65
N PHE A 118 15.85 -6.63 -28.61
CA PHE A 118 16.32 -7.50 -27.55
C PHE A 118 17.28 -6.73 -26.66
N ARG A 119 16.96 -6.64 -25.36
CA ARG A 119 17.83 -6.02 -24.36
C ARG A 119 18.39 -7.11 -23.45
N SER A 120 19.69 -7.02 -23.17
CA SER A 120 20.31 -7.83 -22.13
C SER A 120 19.82 -7.35 -20.78
N LEU A 121 19.22 -8.25 -20.01
CA LEU A 121 18.94 -7.99 -18.61
C LEU A 121 20.24 -8.11 -17.81
N PRO A 122 20.41 -7.33 -16.74
CA PRO A 122 21.50 -7.56 -15.80
C PRO A 122 21.38 -8.97 -15.21
N GLY A 123 22.52 -9.57 -14.87
CA GLY A 123 22.55 -10.86 -14.19
C GLY A 123 21.71 -10.80 -12.91
N LYS A 124 20.76 -11.74 -12.77
CA LYS A 124 19.92 -11.87 -11.58
C LYS A 124 20.47 -13.00 -10.72
N VAL A 125 20.66 -12.75 -9.43
CA VAL A 125 20.98 -13.81 -8.47
C VAL A 125 19.72 -14.63 -8.23
N MET A 126 19.79 -15.93 -8.53
CA MET A 126 18.71 -16.88 -8.34
C MET A 126 19.25 -18.12 -7.62
N LEU A 127 18.37 -18.80 -6.90
CA LEU A 127 18.67 -20.10 -6.33
C LEU A 127 18.84 -21.12 -7.47
N LEU A 128 19.87 -21.96 -7.37
CA LEU A 128 20.19 -22.96 -8.40
C LEU A 128 19.03 -23.97 -8.61
N SER A 129 18.34 -24.34 -7.54
CA SER A 129 17.17 -25.22 -7.59
C SER A 129 16.26 -25.01 -6.39
N LYS A 130 15.04 -25.56 -6.44
CA LYS A 130 14.06 -25.55 -5.34
C LYS A 130 14.55 -26.27 -4.07
N LYS A 131 15.65 -27.03 -4.14
CA LYS A 131 16.27 -27.69 -2.98
C LYS A 131 17.06 -26.71 -2.11
N PHE A 132 17.44 -25.56 -2.66
CA PHE A 132 18.11 -24.51 -1.90
C PHE A 132 17.08 -23.50 -1.40
N ASN A 133 17.36 -22.95 -0.22
CA ASN A 133 16.70 -21.75 0.29
C ASN A 133 17.77 -20.69 0.58
N TRP A 134 17.35 -19.43 0.73
CA TRP A 134 18.29 -18.33 0.94
C TRP A 134 19.10 -18.47 2.23
N ASP A 135 18.55 -19.08 3.29
CA ASP A 135 19.27 -19.27 4.56
C ASP A 135 20.45 -20.24 4.41
N ILE A 136 20.23 -21.37 3.73
CA ILE A 136 21.27 -22.34 3.39
C ILE A 136 22.30 -21.67 2.47
N THR A 137 21.85 -20.93 1.45
CA THR A 137 22.75 -20.21 0.55
C THR A 137 23.58 -19.17 1.30
N VAL A 138 23.03 -18.43 2.26
CA VAL A 138 23.78 -17.47 3.09
C VAL A 138 24.84 -18.18 3.95
N LYS A 139 24.53 -19.35 4.51
CA LYS A 139 25.52 -20.16 5.25
C LYS A 139 26.66 -20.63 4.34
N LEU A 140 26.32 -21.22 3.20
CA LEU A 140 27.32 -21.70 2.22
C LEU A 140 28.16 -20.55 1.65
N MET A 141 27.53 -19.40 1.34
CA MET A 141 28.24 -18.20 0.89
C MET A 141 29.17 -17.66 1.97
N ARG A 142 28.78 -17.77 3.25
CA ARG A 142 29.62 -17.37 4.38
C ARG A 142 30.83 -18.28 4.51
N GLU A 143 30.65 -19.59 4.38
CA GLU A 143 31.72 -20.59 4.46
C GLU A 143 32.69 -20.48 3.29
N ALA A 144 32.19 -20.29 2.06
CA ALA A 144 33.02 -20.26 0.86
C ALA A 144 33.64 -18.89 0.56
N PHE A 145 32.91 -17.80 0.80
CA PHE A 145 33.31 -16.44 0.37
C PHE A 145 33.36 -15.42 1.52
N GLY A 146 33.18 -15.87 2.76
CA GLY A 146 33.19 -15.01 3.94
C GLY A 146 32.03 -14.02 3.97
N LYS A 147 32.26 -12.85 4.61
CA LYS A 147 31.21 -11.83 4.82
C LYS A 147 31.07 -10.83 3.68
N LYS A 148 31.91 -10.91 2.63
CA LYS A 148 31.97 -9.89 1.55
C LYS A 148 30.65 -9.70 0.82
N TYR A 149 29.86 -10.77 0.67
CA TYR A 149 28.59 -10.77 -0.05
C TYR A 149 27.37 -10.89 0.87
N ILE A 150 27.56 -10.76 2.18
CA ILE A 150 26.50 -10.92 3.18
C ILE A 150 26.30 -9.61 3.92
N ARG A 151 25.10 -9.05 3.81
CA ARG A 151 24.69 -7.89 4.61
C ARG A 151 24.24 -8.35 5.99
N VAL A 152 24.76 -7.72 7.03
CA VAL A 152 24.29 -7.89 8.41
C VAL A 152 23.62 -6.61 8.85
N ILE A 153 22.37 -6.70 9.29
CA ILE A 153 21.63 -5.60 9.90
C ILE A 153 21.62 -5.89 11.40
N LEU A 154 22.23 -5.00 12.19
CA LEU A 154 22.28 -5.10 13.65
C LEU A 154 21.22 -4.17 14.23
N GLU A 155 20.26 -4.74 14.93
CA GLU A 155 19.20 -4.01 15.60
C GLU A 155 19.17 -4.35 17.09
N LEU A 156 18.83 -3.35 17.90
CA LEU A 156 18.67 -3.52 19.34
C LEU A 156 17.37 -4.28 19.62
N ASN A 157 17.47 -5.40 20.32
CA ASN A 157 16.30 -6.15 20.76
C ASN A 157 15.68 -5.49 22.01
N LYS A 158 14.78 -4.53 21.78
CA LYS A 158 14.09 -3.77 22.83
C LYS A 158 13.22 -4.65 23.73
N GLU A 159 12.57 -5.66 23.15
CA GLU A 159 11.70 -6.60 23.87
C GLU A 159 12.49 -7.40 24.92
N LYS A 160 13.62 -8.00 24.53
CA LYS A 160 14.49 -8.74 25.46
C LYS A 160 15.07 -7.86 26.56
N ILE A 161 15.33 -6.58 26.27
CA ILE A 161 15.78 -5.62 27.28
C ILE A 161 14.67 -5.36 28.29
N LEU A 162 13.44 -5.11 27.84
CA LEU A 162 12.28 -4.91 28.72
C LEU A 162 11.99 -6.16 29.57
N GLU A 163 12.04 -7.35 28.97
CA GLU A 163 11.91 -8.61 29.71
C GLU A 163 13.01 -8.76 30.76
N ALA A 164 14.28 -8.54 30.39
CA ALA A 164 15.42 -8.71 31.28
C ALA A 164 15.39 -7.76 32.49
N VAL A 165 14.81 -6.57 32.32
CA VAL A 165 14.62 -5.61 33.41
C VAL A 165 13.51 -6.05 34.37
N GLN A 166 12.52 -6.80 33.89
CA GLN A 166 11.40 -7.30 34.70
C GLN A 166 11.68 -8.65 35.40
N ARG A 167 12.80 -9.33 35.09
CA ARG A 167 13.13 -10.66 35.67
C ARG A 167 13.45 -10.57 37.16
N LYS A 168 12.91 -11.53 37.94
CA LYS A 168 13.18 -11.67 39.38
C LYS A 168 14.59 -12.16 39.72
N ARG A 169 15.23 -12.93 38.84
CA ARG A 169 16.60 -13.44 39.02
C ARG A 169 17.52 -12.78 38.00
N ARG A 170 18.56 -12.10 38.50
CA ARG A 170 19.55 -11.34 37.72
C ARG A 170 18.90 -10.34 36.74
N PRO A 171 18.18 -9.33 37.25
CA PRO A 171 17.67 -8.25 36.41
C PRO A 171 18.82 -7.53 35.72
N LEU A 172 18.54 -6.97 34.54
CA LEU A 172 19.49 -6.10 33.87
C LEU A 172 19.66 -4.81 34.69
N ASP A 173 20.91 -4.45 34.96
CA ASP A 173 21.27 -3.29 35.77
C ASP A 173 20.89 -1.97 35.05
N PRO A 174 20.03 -1.13 35.65
CA PRO A 174 19.65 0.16 35.09
C PRO A 174 20.83 1.10 34.82
N GLU A 175 21.89 1.06 35.63
CA GLU A 175 23.06 1.93 35.45
C GLU A 175 23.81 1.58 34.16
N LYS A 176 23.92 0.29 33.85
CA LYS A 176 24.52 -0.20 32.60
C LYS A 176 23.68 0.18 31.38
N LEU A 177 22.35 0.19 31.51
CA LEU A 177 21.46 0.66 30.44
C LEU A 177 21.67 2.14 30.14
N ILE A 178 21.81 2.97 31.18
CA ILE A 178 22.10 4.40 31.04
C ILE A 178 23.46 4.62 30.37
N GLN A 179 24.48 3.85 30.77
CA GLN A 179 25.80 3.87 30.11
C GLN A 179 25.73 3.49 28.62
N CYS A 180 24.76 2.66 28.23
CA CYS A 180 24.47 2.33 26.83
C CYS A 180 23.52 3.33 26.12
N GLY A 181 23.15 4.44 26.76
CA GLY A 181 22.24 5.44 26.18
C GLY A 181 20.76 5.02 26.16
N ILE A 182 20.37 4.04 26.99
CA ILE A 182 19.02 3.49 27.03
C ILE A 182 18.31 3.95 28.30
N LYS A 183 17.14 4.57 28.13
CA LYS A 183 16.23 4.93 29.23
C LYS A 183 14.93 4.16 29.09
N ILE A 184 14.50 3.50 30.17
CA ILE A 184 13.20 2.83 30.24
C ILE A 184 12.20 3.83 30.82
N GLN A 185 11.26 4.26 30.00
CA GLN A 185 10.16 5.11 30.44
C GLN A 185 8.92 4.25 30.68
N LYS A 186 8.46 4.23 31.93
CA LYS A 186 7.12 3.76 32.27
C LYS A 186 6.25 5.00 32.42
N GLY A 187 5.11 5.00 31.74
CA GLY A 187 4.14 6.06 31.82
C GLY A 187 2.75 5.46 31.90
N GLU A 188 1.86 6.19 32.54
CA GLU A 188 0.43 5.91 32.48
C GLU A 188 -0.16 6.75 31.35
N ARG A 189 -1.07 6.15 30.58
CA ARG A 189 -1.79 6.84 29.52
C ARG A 189 -3.27 6.70 29.81
N PHE A 190 -3.98 7.82 29.80
CA PHE A 190 -5.43 7.82 29.80
C PHE A 190 -5.94 7.06 28.58
N PHE A 191 -6.89 6.16 28.79
CA PHE A 191 -7.55 5.41 27.72
C PHE A 191 -9.06 5.51 27.87
N LEU A 192 -9.74 5.53 26.74
CA LEU A 192 -11.19 5.44 26.63
C LEU A 192 -11.47 4.43 25.52
N GLN A 193 -12.42 3.54 25.76
CA GLN A 193 -12.86 2.56 24.78
C GLN A 193 -14.38 2.49 24.85
N ALA A 194 -15.05 3.07 23.87
CA ALA A 194 -16.49 2.91 23.74
C ALA A 194 -16.80 1.50 23.22
N LYS A 195 -17.86 0.90 23.72
CA LYS A 195 -18.32 -0.43 23.29
C LYS A 195 -19.23 -0.33 22.06
N TRP A 196 -18.72 0.28 20.99
CA TRP A 196 -19.52 0.56 19.79
C TRP A 196 -20.05 -0.70 19.11
N GLU A 197 -19.38 -1.86 19.25
CA GLU A 197 -19.87 -3.15 18.76
C GLU A 197 -21.15 -3.64 19.46
N GLU A 198 -21.32 -3.32 20.75
CA GLU A 198 -22.54 -3.65 21.50
C GLU A 198 -23.67 -2.69 21.09
N ILE A 199 -23.37 -1.39 20.97
CA ILE A 199 -24.30 -0.34 20.54
C ILE A 199 -24.83 -0.62 19.12
N GLN A 200 -23.97 -1.08 18.21
CA GLN A 200 -24.39 -1.47 16.86
C GLN A 200 -25.40 -2.60 16.83
N LYS A 201 -25.33 -3.55 17.78
CA LYS A 201 -26.27 -4.68 17.85
C LYS A 201 -27.63 -4.29 18.41
N GLU A 202 -27.68 -3.27 19.26
CA GLU A 202 -28.93 -2.74 19.81
C GLU A 202 -29.69 -1.86 18.80
N GLU A 203 -28.97 -1.23 17.87
CA GLU A 203 -29.55 -0.36 16.83
C GLU A 203 -29.79 -1.05 15.47
N ALA A 204 -29.38 -2.31 15.31
CA ALA A 204 -29.55 -3.13 14.09
C ALA A 204 -30.84 -3.97 14.11
#